data_AF-A0A553EH65-F1
#
_entry.id   AF-A0A553EH65-F1
#
_cell.length_a   1.000
_cell.length_b   1.000
_cell.length_c   1.000
_cell.angle_alpha   90.00
_cell.angle_beta   90.00
_cell.angle_gamma   90.00
#
_symmetry.space_group_name_H-M   'P 1'
#
loop_
_entity.id
_entity.type
_entity.pdbx_description
1 polymer ?
#
loop_
_entity_poly.entity_id
_entity_poly.type
_entity_poly.pdbx_seq_one_letter_code
_entity_poly.pdbx_strand_id
1 'polypeptide(L)'
;MLMRKLVYKKILYFLLLATPLLQYSCKEEEQDIALESFTLNTSDILIGIDEIQSVVAVASPDDMTDKLKWESANPEIAQVQSNEPGLVSGIIGLKVGTTIITASTADGKVKQSLPVRVIVKVTGIKLSPEAPIAPGKIRYDVLFTPADASIQDLIWTSSDPEVASVDNGVVTAFSRGSSIITATTVEGGRSASVEVFVSGNPPVFGKEYCTITGYGDYCPDEVRTEGAAQNLSHVNIAIPTNNYKYYPEDRLIVKRGSDFTLHLVQSNNWSCSAVWIDWNGDRNFTNDGERIAVFGEFEGTNNGPYSISVHVPADASLGVVRMRAATVDSWGVDLSVFEPCGSVRFGTVKDFDVEITD
;
A
#
# COMPACT_ATOMS: atom_id res chain seq x y z
N MET A 1 -39.58 -3.65 59.01
CA MET A 1 -39.25 -2.28 58.55
C MET A 1 -37.87 -1.92 59.09
N LEU A 2 -36.93 -1.60 58.18
CA LEU A 2 -35.72 -0.77 58.36
C LEU A 2 -34.65 -1.11 59.44
N MET A 3 -33.45 -1.43 58.93
CA MET A 3 -32.12 -0.80 59.14
C MET A 3 -31.51 -0.46 60.54
N ARG A 4 -30.16 -0.66 60.58
CA ARG A 4 -29.06 -0.01 61.35
C ARG A 4 -28.74 -0.55 62.76
N LYS A 5 -27.49 -0.59 63.27
CA LYS A 5 -26.07 -0.52 62.80
C LYS A 5 -25.17 -0.71 64.06
N LEU A 6 -24.01 -1.39 63.95
CA LEU A 6 -22.67 -1.16 64.59
C LEU A 6 -22.53 -1.01 66.16
N VAL A 7 -21.48 -1.43 66.90
CA VAL A 7 -20.01 -1.11 66.88
C VAL A 7 -19.22 -1.99 67.91
N TYR A 8 -17.97 -2.41 67.56
CA TYR A 8 -16.67 -2.70 68.31
C TYR A 8 -16.62 -2.90 69.87
N LYS A 9 -15.67 -3.60 70.56
CA LYS A 9 -14.17 -3.68 70.49
C LYS A 9 -13.56 -4.65 71.57
N LYS A 10 -12.42 -5.30 71.26
CA LYS A 10 -11.23 -5.78 72.05
C LYS A 10 -11.30 -6.57 73.40
N ILE A 11 -10.77 -7.81 73.32
CA ILE A 11 -9.65 -8.50 74.05
C ILE A 11 -9.67 -8.60 75.60
N LEU A 12 -9.65 -9.85 76.12
CA LEU A 12 -8.90 -10.23 77.34
C LEU A 12 -8.48 -11.72 77.30
N TYR A 13 -7.24 -11.98 77.69
CA TYR A 13 -6.53 -13.28 77.82
C TYR A 13 -7.14 -14.21 78.88
N PHE A 14 -7.08 -15.53 78.68
CA PHE A 14 -7.03 -16.50 79.77
C PHE A 14 -6.09 -17.67 79.49
N LEU A 15 -5.40 -18.07 80.56
CA LEU A 15 -4.24 -18.95 80.64
C LEU A 15 -4.52 -20.43 80.35
N LEU A 16 -3.46 -21.12 79.92
CA LEU A 16 -3.32 -22.53 79.55
C LEU A 16 -3.75 -23.56 80.61
N LEU A 17 -4.25 -24.70 80.11
CA LEU A 17 -4.04 -26.04 80.68
C LEU A 17 -3.41 -26.92 79.60
N ALA A 18 -2.17 -27.35 79.87
CA ALA A 18 -1.33 -28.13 78.98
C ALA A 18 -1.71 -29.63 79.00
N THR A 19 -1.99 -30.19 77.83
CA THR A 19 -1.89 -31.63 77.57
C THR A 19 -0.62 -31.86 76.74
N PRO A 20 0.21 -32.89 77.04
CA PRO A 20 1.39 -33.16 76.23
C PRO A 20 0.90 -33.90 74.98
N LEU A 21 0.63 -33.17 73.90
CA LEU A 21 0.71 -33.76 72.58
C LEU A 21 2.19 -33.98 72.28
N LEU A 22 2.59 -35.25 72.19
CA LEU A 22 3.76 -35.66 71.44
C LEU A 22 3.59 -35.15 70.01
N GLN A 23 4.09 -33.95 69.74
CA GLN A 23 4.33 -33.49 68.39
C GLN A 23 5.46 -34.36 67.85
N TYR A 24 5.10 -35.45 67.18
CA TYR A 24 5.95 -36.00 66.14
C TYR A 24 6.13 -34.85 65.13
N SER A 25 7.24 -34.13 65.26
CA SER A 25 7.78 -33.34 64.17
C SER A 25 8.18 -34.34 63.10
N CYS A 26 7.23 -34.68 62.24
CA CYS A 26 7.53 -35.25 60.95
C CYS A 26 8.23 -34.10 60.20
N LYS A 27 9.55 -34.04 60.28
CA LYS A 27 10.31 -33.37 59.23
C LYS A 27 10.03 -34.20 57.98
N GLU A 28 9.16 -33.71 57.10
CA GLU A 28 9.25 -34.11 55.70
C GLU A 28 10.68 -33.75 55.28
N GLU A 29 11.52 -34.77 55.10
CA GLU A 29 12.73 -34.61 54.31
C GLU A 29 12.25 -34.31 52.90
N GLU A 30 12.43 -33.06 52.47
CA GLU A 30 12.22 -32.63 51.10
C GLU A 30 13.12 -33.50 50.21
N GLN A 31 12.52 -34.48 49.52
CA GLN A 31 13.25 -35.43 48.71
C GLN A 31 13.68 -34.73 47.43
N ASP A 32 14.99 -34.50 47.30
CA ASP A 32 15.56 -33.87 46.11
C ASP A 32 15.48 -34.84 44.92
N ILE A 33 14.65 -34.49 43.93
CA ILE A 33 14.48 -35.22 42.68
C ILE A 33 15.38 -34.55 41.64
N ALA A 34 16.47 -35.23 41.28
CA ALA A 34 17.49 -34.70 40.39
C ALA A 34 16.97 -34.54 38.94
N LEU A 35 17.43 -33.49 38.27
CA LEU A 35 17.18 -33.27 36.85
C LEU A 35 18.02 -34.23 35.99
N GLU A 36 17.37 -35.11 35.22
CA GLU A 36 18.05 -36.06 34.35
C GLU A 36 18.32 -35.48 32.96
N SER A 37 17.35 -34.74 32.40
CA SER A 37 17.48 -34.08 31.10
C SER A 37 16.53 -32.90 30.97
N PHE A 38 16.79 -32.01 30.01
CA PHE A 38 15.83 -30.96 29.65
C PHE A 38 15.94 -30.61 28.17
N THR A 39 14.89 -30.00 27.63
CA THR A 39 14.88 -29.42 26.28
C THR A 39 14.43 -27.98 26.30
N LEU A 40 15.09 -27.13 25.53
CA LEU A 40 14.63 -25.77 25.27
C LEU A 40 13.56 -25.78 24.15
N ASN A 41 12.57 -24.90 24.27
CA ASN A 41 11.52 -24.72 23.27
C ASN A 41 12.00 -24.04 21.97
N THR A 42 13.26 -23.58 21.93
CA THR A 42 13.89 -22.97 20.76
C THR A 42 15.36 -23.40 20.66
N SER A 43 15.89 -23.43 19.45
CA SER A 43 17.28 -23.75 19.14
C SER A 43 18.16 -22.52 18.91
N ASP A 44 17.56 -21.35 18.66
CA ASP A 44 18.23 -20.05 18.54
C ASP A 44 17.32 -18.89 18.98
N ILE A 45 17.88 -17.69 19.05
CA ILE A 45 17.14 -16.46 19.34
C ILE A 45 17.62 -15.32 18.43
N LEU A 46 16.66 -14.64 17.80
CA LEU A 46 16.85 -13.34 17.15
C LEU A 46 15.98 -12.29 17.83
N ILE A 47 16.58 -11.31 18.50
CA ILE A 47 15.88 -10.29 19.28
C ILE A 47 16.39 -8.88 19.01
N GLY A 48 15.51 -7.89 19.20
CA GLY A 48 15.88 -6.49 19.20
C GLY A 48 16.64 -6.08 20.46
N ILE A 49 17.29 -4.92 20.42
CA ILE A 49 17.78 -4.24 21.62
C ILE A 49 16.58 -3.93 22.53
N ASP A 50 16.76 -4.16 23.83
CA ASP A 50 15.79 -4.03 24.92
C ASP A 50 14.55 -4.94 24.81
N GLU A 51 14.50 -5.82 23.81
CA GLU A 51 13.46 -6.84 23.71
C GLU A 51 13.80 -8.06 24.55
N ILE A 52 12.74 -8.68 25.08
CA ILE A 52 12.81 -9.85 25.94
C ILE A 52 12.13 -11.01 25.21
N GLN A 53 12.86 -12.09 24.97
CA GLN A 53 12.31 -13.34 24.47
C GLN A 53 12.19 -14.35 25.59
N SER A 54 10.98 -14.88 25.81
CA SER A 54 10.77 -15.98 26.76
C SER A 54 11.34 -17.29 26.21
N VAL A 55 12.12 -17.97 27.04
CA VAL A 55 12.59 -19.34 26.82
C VAL A 55 12.04 -20.24 27.90
N VAL A 56 11.47 -21.37 27.47
CA VAL A 56 10.92 -22.39 28.33
C VAL A 56 11.85 -23.60 28.27
N ALA A 57 12.36 -24.01 29.43
CA ALA A 57 12.98 -25.30 29.59
C ALA A 57 11.93 -26.31 30.04
N VAL A 58 11.89 -27.47 29.40
CA VAL A 58 11.05 -28.60 29.80
C VAL A 58 11.97 -29.67 30.39
N ALA A 59 11.85 -29.91 31.68
CA ALA A 59 12.66 -30.83 32.45
C ALA A 59 12.08 -32.25 32.49
N SER A 60 12.94 -33.24 32.69
CA SER A 60 12.58 -34.64 32.95
C SER A 60 13.45 -35.20 34.09
N PRO A 61 12.84 -35.83 35.11
CA PRO A 61 11.39 -35.96 35.34
C PRO A 61 10.72 -34.58 35.60
N ASP A 62 9.42 -34.48 35.39
CA ASP A 62 8.67 -33.21 35.45
C ASP A 62 8.42 -32.72 36.88
N ASP A 63 8.53 -33.61 37.86
CA ASP A 63 8.48 -33.35 39.30
C ASP A 63 9.86 -33.08 39.94
N MET A 64 10.90 -32.90 39.12
CA MET A 64 12.24 -32.57 39.59
C MET A 64 12.26 -31.29 40.43
N THR A 65 13.10 -31.26 41.46
CA THR A 65 13.26 -30.14 42.39
C THR A 65 14.49 -29.28 42.08
N ASP A 66 15.38 -29.79 41.23
CA ASP A 66 16.59 -29.11 40.77
C ASP A 66 16.28 -27.79 40.03
N LYS A 67 17.24 -26.86 40.09
CA LYS A 67 17.13 -25.56 39.39
C LYS A 67 18.17 -25.48 38.27
N LEU A 68 17.76 -24.93 37.14
CA LEU A 68 18.69 -24.63 36.05
C LEU A 68 19.50 -23.38 36.36
N LYS A 69 20.81 -23.47 36.16
CA LYS A 69 21.73 -22.33 36.12
C LYS A 69 21.83 -21.84 34.68
N TRP A 70 21.61 -20.54 34.51
CA TRP A 70 21.70 -19.85 33.23
C TRP A 70 22.90 -18.90 33.22
N GLU A 71 23.67 -18.90 32.13
CA GLU A 71 24.87 -18.09 32.00
C GLU A 71 25.01 -17.57 30.57
N SER A 72 25.35 -16.28 30.43
CA SER A 72 25.66 -15.66 29.13
C SER A 72 27.17 -15.60 28.93
N ALA A 73 27.65 -16.10 27.79
CA ALA A 73 29.06 -16.00 27.41
C ALA A 73 29.52 -14.55 27.22
N ASN A 74 28.59 -13.64 26.88
CA ASN A 74 28.83 -12.21 26.80
C ASN A 74 27.59 -11.44 27.28
N PRO A 75 27.54 -11.09 28.58
CA PRO A 75 26.44 -10.32 29.18
C PRO A 75 26.28 -8.89 28.63
N GLU A 76 27.26 -8.33 27.90
CA GLU A 76 27.07 -7.02 27.28
C GLU A 76 26.18 -7.09 26.03
N ILE A 77 26.11 -8.26 25.37
CA ILE A 77 25.30 -8.49 24.17
C ILE A 77 23.89 -8.90 24.56
N ALA A 78 23.75 -9.96 25.36
CA ALA A 78 22.45 -10.44 25.84
C ALA A 78 22.58 -11.00 27.25
N GLN A 79 21.54 -10.81 28.05
CA GLN A 79 21.47 -11.27 29.43
C GLN A 79 20.25 -12.14 29.67
N VAL A 80 20.39 -13.01 30.66
CA VAL A 80 19.32 -13.78 31.25
C VAL A 80 18.54 -12.83 32.16
N GLN A 81 17.29 -12.57 31.84
CA GLN A 81 16.35 -11.76 32.61
C GLN A 81 15.35 -12.67 33.30
N SER A 82 15.82 -13.34 34.35
CA SER A 82 15.05 -13.95 35.42
C SER A 82 16.05 -14.43 36.47
N ASN A 83 15.98 -13.87 37.68
CA ASN A 83 16.93 -14.13 38.76
C ASN A 83 16.35 -15.03 39.85
N GLU A 84 15.09 -15.47 39.69
CA GLU A 84 14.53 -16.49 40.57
C GLU A 84 14.80 -17.87 39.96
N PRO A 85 15.42 -18.79 40.70
CA PRO A 85 15.76 -20.09 40.15
C PRO A 85 14.48 -20.90 39.87
N GLY A 86 14.17 -21.13 38.59
CA GLY A 86 12.98 -21.81 38.06
C GLY A 86 13.07 -22.08 36.53
N LEU A 87 12.00 -22.65 35.95
CA LEU A 87 11.98 -23.20 34.58
C LEU A 87 11.77 -22.19 33.43
N VAL A 88 11.49 -20.91 33.72
CA VAL A 88 11.26 -19.87 32.71
C VAL A 88 12.28 -18.75 32.84
N SER A 89 13.02 -18.50 31.76
CA SER A 89 13.99 -17.42 31.67
C SER A 89 13.65 -16.53 30.48
N GLY A 90 13.51 -15.22 30.71
CA GLY A 90 13.53 -14.24 29.63
C GLY A 90 14.98 -14.01 29.21
N ILE A 91 15.23 -13.79 27.93
CA ILE A 91 16.53 -13.34 27.43
C ILE A 91 16.35 -11.94 26.87
N ILE A 92 17.05 -10.97 27.45
CA ILE A 92 17.04 -9.58 27.01
C ILE A 92 18.24 -9.29 26.11
N GLY A 93 18.00 -8.65 24.98
CA GLY A 93 19.04 -8.13 24.10
C GLY A 93 19.48 -6.75 24.56
N LEU A 94 20.78 -6.50 24.68
CA LEU A 94 21.30 -5.22 25.19
C LEU A 94 22.16 -4.48 24.15
N LYS A 95 22.89 -5.22 23.33
CA LYS A 95 23.80 -4.64 22.32
C LYS A 95 23.87 -5.53 21.10
N VAL A 96 23.91 -4.91 19.93
CA VAL A 96 24.08 -5.62 18.64
C VAL A 96 25.28 -6.56 18.71
N GLY A 97 25.05 -7.81 18.31
CA GLY A 97 26.08 -8.83 18.28
C GLY A 97 25.53 -10.23 18.42
N THR A 98 26.43 -11.20 18.52
CA THR A 98 26.11 -12.60 18.75
C THR A 98 26.75 -13.08 20.04
N THR A 99 26.01 -13.84 20.84
CA THR A 99 26.50 -14.51 22.04
C THR A 99 25.86 -15.88 22.19
N ILE A 100 26.25 -16.64 23.20
CA ILE A 100 25.66 -17.94 23.53
C ILE A 100 25.18 -17.85 24.97
N ILE A 101 23.93 -18.28 25.19
CA ILE A 101 23.39 -18.50 26.53
C ILE A 101 23.37 -19.99 26.81
N THR A 102 23.86 -20.39 27.98
CA THR A 102 23.91 -21.79 28.39
C THR A 102 23.00 -22.02 29.58
N ALA A 103 22.06 -22.95 29.43
CA ALA A 103 21.32 -23.54 30.53
C ALA A 103 22.06 -24.79 31.00
N SER A 104 22.17 -25.00 32.30
CA SER A 104 22.88 -26.14 32.88
C SER A 104 22.30 -26.59 34.21
N THR A 105 22.42 -27.88 34.54
CA THR A 105 22.21 -28.36 35.91
C THR A 105 23.20 -27.71 36.88
N ALA A 106 22.90 -27.71 38.18
CA ALA A 106 23.79 -27.16 39.20
C ALA A 106 25.18 -27.81 39.20
N ASP A 107 25.27 -29.12 38.91
CA ASP A 107 26.52 -29.86 38.78
C ASP A 107 27.20 -29.70 37.40
N GLY A 108 26.53 -29.05 36.44
CA GLY A 108 27.00 -28.78 35.10
C GLY A 108 27.15 -30.01 34.20
N LYS A 109 26.60 -31.18 34.56
CA LYS A 109 26.65 -32.39 33.72
C LYS A 109 25.68 -32.35 32.55
N VAL A 110 24.50 -31.77 32.72
CA VAL A 110 23.52 -31.59 31.65
C VAL A 110 23.52 -30.13 31.23
N LYS A 111 23.73 -29.86 29.94
CA LYS A 111 23.84 -28.50 29.38
C LYS A 111 23.18 -28.39 28.02
N GLN A 112 22.57 -27.25 27.74
CA GLN A 112 22.16 -26.83 26.40
C GLN A 112 22.64 -25.41 26.13
N SER A 113 23.14 -25.20 24.92
CA SER A 113 23.62 -23.90 24.46
C SER A 113 22.67 -23.33 23.43
N LEU A 114 22.32 -22.07 23.61
CA LEU A 114 21.38 -21.32 22.79
C LEU A 114 22.12 -20.13 22.16
N PRO A 115 22.39 -20.17 20.84
CA PRO A 115 22.90 -19.03 20.11
C PRO A 115 21.89 -17.87 20.15
N VAL A 116 22.37 -16.68 20.49
CA VAL A 116 21.56 -15.45 20.55
C VAL A 116 22.18 -14.41 19.63
N ARG A 117 21.38 -13.86 18.72
CA ARG A 117 21.73 -12.72 17.88
C ARG A 117 20.84 -11.53 18.23
N VAL A 118 21.47 -10.44 18.64
CA VAL A 118 20.81 -9.17 18.95
C VAL A 118 21.00 -8.22 17.77
N ILE A 119 19.90 -7.62 17.31
CA ILE A 119 19.86 -6.76 16.13
C ILE A 119 19.17 -5.43 16.41
N VAL A 120 19.42 -4.45 15.54
CA VAL A 120 18.57 -3.25 15.42
C VAL A 120 17.40 -3.63 14.50
N LYS A 121 16.20 -3.76 15.05
CA LYS A 121 15.00 -4.13 14.29
C LYS A 121 14.48 -2.96 13.47
N VAL A 122 13.87 -3.28 12.32
CA VAL A 122 13.11 -2.31 11.54
C VAL A 122 11.80 -1.97 12.27
N THR A 123 11.61 -0.69 12.56
CA THR A 123 10.41 -0.12 13.17
C THR A 123 9.55 0.69 12.18
N GLY A 124 10.01 0.88 10.95
CA GLY A 124 9.24 1.51 9.90
C GLY A 124 9.97 1.41 8.57
N ILE A 125 9.22 1.38 7.48
CA ILE A 125 9.74 1.52 6.13
C ILE A 125 8.90 2.50 5.33
N LYS A 126 9.53 3.23 4.42
CA LYS A 126 8.87 4.14 3.48
C LYS A 126 9.48 3.97 2.10
N LEU A 127 8.63 3.98 1.06
CA LEU A 127 9.07 4.01 -0.33
C LEU A 127 9.26 5.47 -0.80
N SER A 128 10.29 5.69 -1.61
CA SER A 128 10.58 6.99 -2.22
C SER A 128 11.08 6.80 -3.65
N PRO A 129 10.69 7.63 -4.62
CA PRO A 129 9.69 8.72 -4.52
C PRO A 129 8.25 8.21 -4.29
N GLU A 130 7.30 9.05 -3.90
CA GLU A 130 5.90 8.62 -3.69
C GLU A 130 5.15 8.35 -5.01
N ALA A 131 5.48 9.03 -6.12
CA ALA A 131 5.07 8.69 -7.50
C ALA A 131 5.66 9.71 -8.52
N PRO A 132 6.75 9.41 -9.23
CA PRO A 132 7.28 10.22 -10.31
C PRO A 132 6.73 9.78 -11.66
N ILE A 133 6.74 10.71 -12.60
CA ILE A 133 6.53 10.43 -14.02
C ILE A 133 7.80 9.80 -14.57
N ALA A 134 7.72 8.57 -15.08
CA ALA A 134 8.88 7.90 -15.67
C ALA A 134 8.50 7.02 -16.88
N PRO A 135 9.28 7.05 -17.98
CA PRO A 135 9.02 6.22 -19.15
C PRO A 135 9.38 4.77 -18.86
N GLY A 136 8.38 3.87 -18.87
CA GLY A 136 8.55 2.42 -18.83
C GLY A 136 9.14 1.81 -17.55
N LYS A 137 9.97 2.53 -16.79
CA LYS A 137 10.67 2.04 -15.59
C LYS A 137 10.85 3.13 -14.54
N ILE A 138 10.78 2.72 -13.29
CA ILE A 138 11.00 3.58 -12.12
C ILE A 138 11.70 2.76 -11.02
N ARG A 139 12.61 3.39 -10.27
CA ARG A 139 13.18 2.81 -9.06
C ARG A 139 12.56 3.45 -7.81
N TYR A 140 12.12 2.62 -6.87
CA TYR A 140 11.79 3.01 -5.51
C TYR A 140 12.93 2.61 -4.57
N ASP A 141 13.47 3.61 -3.88
CA ASP A 141 14.36 3.40 -2.75
C ASP A 141 13.54 3.21 -1.47
N VAL A 142 14.10 2.47 -0.51
CA VAL A 142 13.46 2.18 0.78
C VAL A 142 14.19 2.88 1.90
N LEU A 143 13.47 3.70 2.65
CA LEU A 143 13.95 4.38 3.83
C LEU A 143 13.55 3.57 5.06
N PHE A 144 14.52 3.02 5.77
CA PHE A 144 14.32 2.27 7.01
C PHE A 144 14.35 3.19 8.22
N THR A 145 13.50 2.88 9.20
CA THR A 145 13.53 3.50 10.53
C THR A 145 13.78 2.41 11.58
N PRO A 146 14.89 2.45 12.32
CA PRO A 146 16.04 3.34 12.11
C PRO A 146 16.82 2.97 10.83
N ALA A 147 17.63 3.90 10.33
CA ALA A 147 18.33 3.74 9.05
C ALA A 147 19.46 2.69 9.09
N ASP A 148 19.96 2.38 10.29
CA ASP A 148 20.99 1.38 10.57
C ASP A 148 20.41 0.04 11.04
N ALA A 149 19.13 -0.23 10.74
CA ALA A 149 18.52 -1.53 10.99
C ALA A 149 19.40 -2.66 10.43
N SER A 150 19.58 -3.73 11.21
CA SER A 150 20.59 -4.76 10.91
C SER A 150 20.19 -5.72 9.79
N ILE A 151 18.90 -5.83 9.49
CA ILE A 151 18.34 -6.65 8.40
C ILE A 151 17.46 -5.72 7.57
N GLN A 152 17.85 -5.51 6.31
CA GLN A 152 17.18 -4.59 5.38
C GLN A 152 16.72 -5.31 4.10
N ASP A 153 16.81 -6.63 4.07
CA ASP A 153 16.30 -7.43 2.96
C ASP A 153 14.78 -7.31 2.86
N LEU A 154 14.29 -7.25 1.62
CA LEU A 154 12.90 -7.00 1.30
C LEU A 154 12.36 -8.05 0.33
N ILE A 155 11.09 -8.36 0.49
CA ILE A 155 10.28 -9.09 -0.47
C ILE A 155 9.42 -8.05 -1.19
N TRP A 156 9.54 -7.99 -2.52
CA TRP A 156 8.77 -7.09 -3.37
C TRP A 156 7.63 -7.85 -4.05
N THR A 157 6.46 -7.24 -4.09
CA THR A 157 5.29 -7.77 -4.78
C THR A 157 4.57 -6.69 -5.58
N SER A 158 3.86 -7.12 -6.62
CA SER A 158 2.94 -6.31 -7.41
C SER A 158 1.55 -6.95 -7.35
N SER A 159 0.50 -6.14 -7.17
CA SER A 159 -0.87 -6.65 -7.20
C SER A 159 -1.32 -7.07 -8.60
N ASP A 160 -0.71 -6.49 -9.64
CA ASP A 160 -0.94 -6.82 -11.05
C ASP A 160 0.38 -6.72 -11.84
N PRO A 161 1.12 -7.84 -11.99
CA PRO A 161 2.35 -7.89 -12.76
C PRO A 161 2.19 -7.70 -14.28
N GLU A 162 0.99 -7.88 -14.84
CA GLU A 162 0.71 -7.66 -16.26
C GLU A 162 0.55 -6.17 -16.58
N VAL A 163 0.17 -5.36 -15.60
CA VAL A 163 0.21 -3.89 -15.65
C VAL A 163 1.61 -3.38 -15.32
N ALA A 164 2.17 -3.78 -14.17
CA ALA A 164 3.50 -3.37 -13.74
C ALA A 164 4.16 -4.45 -12.85
N SER A 165 5.36 -4.92 -13.21
CA SER A 165 6.14 -5.82 -12.35
C SER A 165 7.15 -5.06 -11.51
N VAL A 166 7.63 -5.66 -10.42
CA VAL A 166 8.73 -5.13 -9.61
C VAL A 166 9.82 -6.17 -9.42
N ASP A 167 11.07 -5.75 -9.53
CA ASP A 167 12.25 -6.56 -9.21
C ASP A 167 13.25 -5.68 -8.44
N ASN A 168 13.55 -6.05 -7.19
CA ASN A 168 14.51 -5.35 -6.32
C ASN A 168 14.31 -3.82 -6.28
N GLY A 169 13.05 -3.38 -6.15
CA GLY A 169 12.63 -1.98 -6.11
C GLY A 169 12.58 -1.28 -7.47
N VAL A 170 12.92 -1.96 -8.57
CA VAL A 170 12.74 -1.45 -9.94
C VAL A 170 11.40 -1.94 -10.48
N VAL A 171 10.49 -1.00 -10.71
CA VAL A 171 9.16 -1.28 -11.27
C VAL A 171 9.20 -1.02 -12.78
N THR A 172 8.67 -1.97 -13.56
CA THR A 172 8.60 -1.91 -15.03
C THR A 172 7.13 -1.95 -15.47
N ALA A 173 6.74 -1.00 -16.31
CA ALA A 173 5.40 -0.87 -16.87
C ALA A 173 5.23 -1.71 -18.14
N PHE A 174 4.08 -2.36 -18.30
CA PHE A 174 3.78 -3.22 -19.46
C PHE A 174 2.48 -2.86 -20.17
N SER A 175 1.40 -2.68 -19.43
CA SER A 175 0.09 -2.42 -20.00
C SER A 175 -0.68 -1.42 -19.16
N ARG A 176 -1.67 -0.78 -19.77
CA ARG A 176 -2.47 0.22 -19.09
C ARG A 176 -3.23 -0.38 -17.92
N GLY A 177 -3.20 0.30 -16.79
CA GLY A 177 -3.96 -0.06 -15.59
C GLY A 177 -3.38 0.59 -14.35
N SER A 178 -3.84 0.18 -13.18
CA SER A 178 -3.21 0.48 -11.90
C SER A 178 -2.70 -0.79 -11.24
N SER A 179 -1.63 -0.67 -10.47
CA SER A 179 -1.06 -1.76 -9.68
C SER A 179 -0.49 -1.23 -8.38
N ILE A 180 -0.56 -2.00 -7.30
CA ILE A 180 0.02 -1.66 -6.00
C ILE A 180 1.33 -2.41 -5.86
N ILE A 181 2.43 -1.67 -5.76
CA ILE A 181 3.76 -2.22 -5.48
C ILE A 181 3.99 -2.19 -3.98
N THR A 182 4.38 -3.33 -3.41
CA THR A 182 4.60 -3.47 -1.97
C THR A 182 6.00 -4.00 -1.68
N ALA A 183 6.71 -3.37 -0.74
CA ALA A 183 7.92 -3.89 -0.13
C ALA A 183 7.61 -4.36 1.29
N THR A 184 8.04 -5.58 1.64
CA THR A 184 7.86 -6.17 2.97
C THR A 184 9.21 -6.62 3.51
N THR A 185 9.51 -6.34 4.78
CA THR A 185 10.74 -6.84 5.42
C THR A 185 10.75 -8.37 5.46
N VAL A 186 11.89 -9.02 5.21
CA VAL A 186 12.00 -10.50 5.25
C VAL A 186 11.65 -11.09 6.62
N GLU A 187 11.91 -10.36 7.70
CA GLU A 187 11.52 -10.74 9.07
C GLU A 187 9.99 -10.71 9.27
N GLY A 188 9.24 -10.16 8.31
CA GLY A 188 7.82 -9.91 8.41
C GLY A 188 7.49 -8.69 9.28
N GLY A 189 6.20 -8.37 9.38
CA GLY A 189 5.68 -7.37 10.32
C GLY A 189 5.81 -5.90 9.90
N ARG A 190 6.53 -5.56 8.82
CA ARG A 190 6.61 -4.20 8.26
C ARG A 190 6.44 -4.20 6.75
N SER A 191 5.56 -3.34 6.25
CA SER A 191 5.34 -3.15 4.82
C SER A 191 5.22 -1.66 4.48
N ALA A 192 5.56 -1.32 3.24
CA ALA A 192 5.23 -0.04 2.61
C ALA A 192 4.76 -0.32 1.18
N SER A 193 3.74 0.43 0.75
CA SER A 193 3.13 0.25 -0.56
C SER A 193 2.99 1.58 -1.28
N VAL A 194 2.99 1.51 -2.60
CA VAL A 194 2.74 2.63 -3.51
C VAL A 194 1.84 2.17 -4.63
N GLU A 195 0.82 2.96 -4.96
CA GLU A 195 0.00 2.74 -6.14
C GLU A 195 0.69 3.34 -7.36
N VAL A 196 0.85 2.55 -8.40
CA VAL A 196 1.39 2.97 -9.69
C VAL A 196 0.30 2.91 -10.75
N PHE A 197 0.24 3.96 -11.57
CA PHE A 197 -0.64 4.04 -12.73
C PHE A 197 0.21 3.91 -13.98
N VAL A 198 -0.14 2.97 -14.84
CA VAL A 198 0.49 2.75 -16.13
C VAL A 198 -0.46 3.17 -17.24
N SER A 199 0.07 3.92 -18.21
CA SER A 199 -0.73 4.46 -19.29
C SER A 199 0.08 4.57 -20.58
N GLY A 200 -0.61 4.76 -21.72
CA GLY A 200 0.00 5.00 -23.04
C GLY A 200 0.64 3.77 -23.71
N ASN A 201 1.14 3.97 -24.92
CA ASN A 201 1.89 2.99 -25.70
C ASN A 201 3.03 3.72 -26.44
N PRO A 202 4.31 3.62 -26.01
CA PRO A 202 4.82 2.70 -24.99
C PRO A 202 4.34 3.04 -23.56
N PRO A 203 4.35 2.07 -22.62
CA PRO A 203 3.88 2.28 -21.25
C PRO A 203 4.68 3.34 -20.48
N VAL A 204 3.99 4.21 -19.76
CA VAL A 204 4.56 5.30 -18.94
C VAL A 204 3.90 5.30 -17.56
N PHE A 205 4.67 5.56 -16.50
CA PHE A 205 4.14 5.73 -15.15
C PHE A 205 3.60 7.14 -14.91
N GLY A 206 2.49 7.26 -14.17
CA GLY A 206 2.09 8.48 -13.46
C GLY A 206 1.53 9.62 -14.31
N LYS A 207 1.25 9.42 -15.60
CA LYS A 207 0.47 10.39 -16.39
C LYS A 207 -0.94 9.85 -16.60
N GLU A 208 -1.92 10.41 -15.91
CA GLU A 208 -3.33 10.33 -16.28
C GLU A 208 -3.74 11.66 -16.92
N TYR A 209 -4.68 11.62 -17.85
CA TYR A 209 -5.32 12.85 -18.30
C TYR A 209 -6.01 13.53 -17.11
N CYS A 210 -6.00 14.85 -17.11
CA CYS A 210 -6.58 15.63 -16.02
C CYS A 210 -8.01 15.20 -15.66
N THR A 211 -8.31 15.26 -14.36
CA THR A 211 -9.61 14.84 -13.81
C THR A 211 -10.74 15.76 -14.25
N ILE A 212 -11.88 15.15 -14.55
CA ILE A 212 -13.14 15.84 -14.77
C ILE A 212 -14.09 15.54 -13.61
N THR A 213 -14.77 16.58 -13.13
CA THR A 213 -15.95 16.46 -12.27
C THR A 213 -17.05 17.33 -12.87
N GLY A 214 -18.31 17.10 -12.51
CA GLY A 214 -19.36 17.93 -13.06
C GLY A 214 -20.75 17.53 -12.64
N TYR A 215 -21.72 18.29 -13.14
CA TYR A 215 -23.15 18.01 -13.02
C TYR A 215 -23.86 18.51 -14.27
N GLY A 216 -25.07 18.00 -14.52
CA GLY A 216 -25.90 18.36 -15.67
C GLY A 216 -26.11 17.21 -16.64
N ASP A 217 -26.69 17.53 -17.79
CA ASP A 217 -27.23 16.55 -18.72
C ASP A 217 -26.94 16.85 -20.20
N TYR A 218 -26.31 17.99 -20.52
CA TYR A 218 -25.87 18.24 -21.89
C TYR A 218 -24.75 17.27 -22.28
N CYS A 219 -24.87 16.66 -23.46
CA CYS A 219 -24.06 15.50 -23.82
C CYS A 219 -23.63 15.51 -25.29
N PRO A 220 -22.39 15.09 -25.60
CA PRO A 220 -22.01 14.76 -26.96
C PRO A 220 -22.66 13.42 -27.31
N ASP A 221 -23.92 13.46 -27.72
CA ASP A 221 -24.77 12.29 -28.01
C ASP A 221 -24.12 11.38 -29.07
N GLU A 222 -23.43 11.98 -30.03
CA GLU A 222 -22.72 11.27 -31.08
C GLU A 222 -21.38 11.94 -31.39
N VAL A 223 -20.33 11.13 -31.47
CA VAL A 223 -19.00 11.52 -31.94
C VAL A 223 -18.55 10.48 -32.95
N ARG A 224 -18.49 10.87 -34.24
CA ARG A 224 -18.08 9.99 -35.33
C ARG A 224 -16.94 10.63 -36.13
N THR A 225 -16.20 9.81 -36.85
CA THR A 225 -15.24 10.31 -37.84
C THR A 225 -15.45 9.66 -39.19
N GLU A 226 -14.96 10.32 -40.24
CA GLU A 226 -14.91 9.79 -41.60
C GLU A 226 -13.53 10.06 -42.22
N GLY A 227 -13.07 9.17 -43.10
CA GLY A 227 -11.78 9.32 -43.79
C GLY A 227 -10.53 8.89 -43.01
N ALA A 228 -10.65 8.52 -41.73
CA ALA A 228 -9.53 7.96 -40.96
C ALA A 228 -9.23 6.49 -41.34
N ALA A 229 -8.08 5.95 -40.91
CA ALA A 229 -7.71 4.56 -41.15
C ALA A 229 -8.65 3.58 -40.43
N GLN A 230 -9.10 3.95 -39.24
CA GLN A 230 -10.26 3.36 -38.58
C GLN A 230 -11.10 4.50 -38.00
N ASN A 231 -12.38 4.55 -38.36
CA ASN A 231 -13.26 5.61 -37.89
C ASN A 231 -13.86 5.32 -36.52
N LEU A 232 -14.03 6.38 -35.73
CA LEU A 232 -14.85 6.37 -34.53
C LEU A 232 -16.32 6.39 -34.92
N SER A 233 -17.17 5.62 -34.23
CA SER A 233 -18.62 5.63 -34.46
C SER A 233 -19.39 5.58 -33.13
N HIS A 234 -19.05 6.48 -32.20
CA HIS A 234 -19.67 6.50 -30.88
C HIS A 234 -21.05 7.16 -30.91
N VAL A 235 -22.08 6.43 -30.46
CA VAL A 235 -23.46 6.92 -30.32
C VAL A 235 -23.97 6.49 -28.96
N ASN A 236 -24.12 7.44 -28.04
CA ASN A 236 -24.57 7.15 -26.69
C ASN A 236 -25.18 8.39 -26.05
N ILE A 237 -26.49 8.38 -25.81
CA ILE A 237 -27.18 9.50 -25.16
C ILE A 237 -27.15 9.42 -23.63
N ALA A 238 -26.58 8.36 -23.06
CA ALA A 238 -26.55 8.16 -21.62
C ALA A 238 -25.60 9.15 -20.95
N ILE A 239 -26.11 9.81 -19.91
CA ILE A 239 -25.31 10.68 -19.05
C ILE A 239 -24.39 9.81 -18.20
N PRO A 240 -23.07 9.93 -18.34
CA PRO A 240 -22.15 9.14 -17.53
C PRO A 240 -22.20 9.55 -16.06
N THR A 241 -21.94 8.59 -15.16
CA THR A 241 -21.77 8.86 -13.74
C THR A 241 -20.69 9.91 -13.52
N ASN A 242 -20.93 10.90 -12.65
CA ASN A 242 -20.04 12.04 -12.43
C ASN A 242 -19.76 12.89 -13.68
N ASN A 243 -20.62 12.80 -14.71
CA ASN A 243 -20.55 13.60 -15.92
C ASN A 243 -19.27 13.38 -16.76
N TYR A 244 -18.56 12.27 -16.52
CA TYR A 244 -17.39 11.87 -17.28
C TYR A 244 -17.36 10.36 -17.52
N LYS A 245 -17.05 9.95 -18.75
CA LYS A 245 -16.70 8.56 -19.03
C LYS A 245 -15.68 8.45 -20.15
N TYR A 246 -14.73 7.54 -19.93
CA TYR A 246 -13.76 7.14 -20.92
C TYR A 246 -14.20 5.82 -21.59
N TYR A 247 -14.12 5.78 -22.92
CA TYR A 247 -14.51 4.66 -23.79
C TYR A 247 -13.29 4.10 -24.54
N PRO A 248 -12.48 3.22 -23.91
CA PRO A 248 -11.32 2.59 -24.57
C PRO A 248 -11.67 1.75 -25.80
N GLU A 249 -12.86 1.16 -25.80
CA GLU A 249 -13.36 0.32 -26.87
C GLU A 249 -13.66 1.10 -28.16
N ASP A 250 -13.96 2.39 -28.01
CA ASP A 250 -14.26 3.30 -29.10
C ASP A 250 -12.98 4.02 -29.52
N ARG A 251 -12.32 3.47 -30.55
CA ARG A 251 -10.99 3.87 -30.99
C ARG A 251 -10.97 4.43 -32.41
N LEU A 252 -10.34 5.60 -32.56
CA LEU A 252 -9.94 6.22 -33.82
C LEU A 252 -8.51 5.80 -34.18
N ILE A 253 -8.23 5.43 -35.43
CA ILE A 253 -6.86 5.21 -35.92
C ILE A 253 -6.57 6.17 -37.06
N VAL A 254 -5.52 6.97 -36.92
CA VAL A 254 -5.11 8.01 -37.89
C VAL A 254 -3.64 7.90 -38.27
N LYS A 255 -3.29 8.48 -39.42
CA LYS A 255 -1.90 8.60 -39.87
C LYS A 255 -1.39 10.02 -39.72
N ARG A 256 -0.13 10.19 -39.36
CA ARG A 256 0.54 11.50 -39.37
C ARG A 256 0.40 12.18 -40.74
N GLY A 257 0.10 13.47 -40.73
CA GLY A 257 -0.07 14.28 -41.94
C GLY A 257 -1.32 13.96 -42.77
N SER A 258 -2.18 13.04 -42.32
CA SER A 258 -3.47 12.77 -42.97
C SER A 258 -4.57 13.71 -42.48
N ASP A 259 -5.68 13.74 -43.19
CA ASP A 259 -6.89 14.46 -42.80
C ASP A 259 -8.03 13.46 -42.53
N PHE A 260 -8.88 13.78 -41.57
CA PHE A 260 -10.16 13.10 -41.34
C PHE A 260 -11.25 14.12 -41.01
N THR A 261 -12.51 13.75 -41.19
CA THR A 261 -13.63 14.59 -40.78
C THR A 261 -14.13 14.14 -39.43
N LEU A 262 -14.30 15.08 -38.49
CA LEU A 262 -14.99 14.86 -37.21
C LEU A 262 -16.44 15.31 -37.34
N HIS A 263 -17.37 14.46 -36.89
CA HIS A 263 -18.80 14.75 -36.79
C HIS A 263 -19.24 14.72 -35.33
N LEU A 264 -20.02 15.72 -34.92
CA LEU A 264 -20.53 15.80 -33.54
C LEU A 264 -22.00 16.19 -33.52
N VAL A 265 -22.80 15.42 -32.78
CA VAL A 265 -24.20 15.73 -32.46
C VAL A 265 -24.29 16.01 -30.98
N GLN A 266 -24.84 17.17 -30.65
CA GLN A 266 -25.07 17.60 -29.27
C GLN A 266 -26.47 17.15 -28.82
N SER A 267 -26.68 17.03 -27.51
CA SER A 267 -27.97 16.59 -26.94
C SER A 267 -29.16 17.47 -27.34
N ASN A 268 -28.94 18.77 -27.54
CA ASN A 268 -29.93 19.68 -28.12
C ASN A 268 -29.26 20.99 -28.61
N ASN A 269 -30.04 21.87 -29.20
CA ASN A 269 -29.56 23.16 -29.69
C ASN A 269 -29.35 24.22 -28.61
N TRP A 270 -29.49 23.85 -27.34
CA TRP A 270 -29.19 24.70 -26.20
C TRP A 270 -27.78 24.49 -25.64
N SER A 271 -27.03 23.57 -26.27
CA SER A 271 -25.67 23.24 -25.87
C SER A 271 -24.63 23.76 -26.85
N CYS A 272 -23.39 23.83 -26.38
CA CYS A 272 -22.22 24.05 -27.21
C CYS A 272 -21.18 22.97 -26.89
N SER A 273 -20.27 22.69 -27.82
CA SER A 273 -19.30 21.60 -27.67
C SER A 273 -17.87 22.00 -28.01
N ALA A 274 -16.91 21.37 -27.36
CA ALA A 274 -15.50 21.52 -27.65
C ALA A 274 -14.82 20.15 -27.72
N VAL A 275 -13.82 20.02 -28.60
CA VAL A 275 -13.09 18.77 -28.80
C VAL A 275 -11.59 19.04 -28.79
N TRP A 276 -10.85 18.19 -28.08
CA TRP A 276 -9.40 18.21 -28.01
C TRP A 276 -8.80 16.86 -28.38
N ILE A 277 -7.59 16.87 -28.94
CA ILE A 277 -6.74 15.68 -29.12
C ILE A 277 -5.34 16.00 -28.61
N ASP A 278 -4.81 15.14 -27.73
CA ASP A 278 -3.44 15.20 -27.20
C ASP A 278 -2.46 14.71 -28.27
N TRP A 279 -2.09 15.58 -29.20
CA TRP A 279 -1.24 15.20 -30.33
C TRP A 279 0.17 14.87 -29.90
N ASN A 280 0.70 15.51 -28.86
CA ASN A 280 2.08 15.33 -28.44
C ASN A 280 2.26 14.18 -27.43
N GLY A 281 1.18 13.55 -26.97
CA GLY A 281 1.19 12.42 -26.04
C GLY A 281 1.66 12.82 -24.64
N ASP A 282 1.61 14.10 -24.30
CA ASP A 282 2.09 14.60 -23.02
C ASP A 282 1.04 14.48 -21.90
N ARG A 283 -0.18 14.07 -22.26
CA ARG A 283 -1.38 13.86 -21.44
C ARG A 283 -2.01 15.08 -20.83
N ASN A 284 -1.82 16.23 -21.44
CA ASN A 284 -2.72 17.34 -21.29
C ASN A 284 -3.34 17.70 -22.65
N PHE A 285 -4.08 18.80 -22.67
CA PHE A 285 -4.76 19.30 -23.86
C PHE A 285 -4.51 20.82 -24.00
N THR A 286 -3.39 21.28 -23.45
CA THR A 286 -3.09 22.71 -23.25
C THR A 286 -2.16 23.26 -24.34
N ASN A 287 -1.62 22.42 -25.21
CA ASN A 287 -0.76 22.88 -26.29
C ASN A 287 -1.57 23.45 -27.45
N ASP A 288 -0.95 24.40 -28.17
CA ASP A 288 -1.52 24.99 -29.37
C ASP A 288 -1.86 23.89 -30.40
N GLY A 289 -3.08 23.91 -30.92
CA GLY A 289 -3.57 22.93 -31.90
C GLY A 289 -4.18 21.66 -31.32
N GLU A 290 -4.08 21.44 -29.99
CA GLU A 290 -4.76 20.30 -29.36
C GLU A 290 -6.26 20.52 -29.25
N ARG A 291 -6.71 21.77 -29.09
CA ARG A 291 -8.13 22.12 -29.23
C ARG A 291 -8.52 22.18 -30.70
N ILE A 292 -9.03 21.07 -31.21
CA ILE A 292 -9.32 20.90 -32.64
C ILE A 292 -10.67 21.49 -33.07
N ALA A 293 -11.62 21.66 -32.15
CA ALA A 293 -12.94 22.19 -32.48
C ALA A 293 -13.63 22.94 -31.33
N VAL A 294 -14.40 23.96 -31.71
CA VAL A 294 -15.43 24.62 -30.90
C VAL A 294 -16.68 24.74 -31.76
N PHE A 295 -17.80 24.24 -31.25
CA PHE A 295 -19.06 24.18 -31.95
C PHE A 295 -20.15 24.90 -31.15
N GLY A 296 -20.76 25.89 -31.79
CA GLY A 296 -21.79 26.73 -31.19
C GLY A 296 -21.22 28.00 -30.56
N GLU A 297 -22.11 28.97 -30.37
CA GLU A 297 -21.83 30.28 -29.80
C GLU A 297 -22.33 30.35 -28.35
N PHE A 298 -21.69 31.20 -27.54
CA PHE A 298 -22.15 31.53 -26.20
C PHE A 298 -23.46 32.31 -26.25
N GLU A 299 -24.40 31.98 -25.36
CA GLU A 299 -25.77 32.52 -25.31
C GLU A 299 -26.53 32.38 -26.64
N GLY A 300 -26.21 31.33 -27.41
CA GLY A 300 -26.72 31.08 -28.75
C GLY A 300 -27.58 29.82 -28.87
N THR A 301 -28.51 29.84 -29.83
CA THR A 301 -29.18 28.60 -30.27
C THR A 301 -28.32 27.90 -31.33
N ASN A 302 -27.77 26.76 -30.94
CA ASN A 302 -26.70 26.04 -31.64
C ASN A 302 -27.25 24.84 -32.41
N ASN A 303 -27.76 25.09 -33.62
CA ASN A 303 -28.35 24.05 -34.46
C ASN A 303 -27.27 23.22 -35.17
N GLY A 304 -26.85 22.13 -34.54
CA GLY A 304 -26.06 21.07 -35.20
C GLY A 304 -26.88 20.25 -36.22
N PRO A 305 -26.34 19.12 -36.73
CA PRO A 305 -25.05 18.53 -36.37
C PRO A 305 -23.86 19.33 -36.88
N TYR A 306 -22.70 19.13 -36.25
CA TYR A 306 -21.47 19.84 -36.59
C TYR A 306 -20.48 18.93 -37.30
N SER A 307 -19.65 19.50 -38.17
CA SER A 307 -18.58 18.78 -38.83
C SER A 307 -17.39 19.67 -39.15
N ILE A 308 -16.17 19.15 -39.02
CA ILE A 308 -14.92 19.85 -39.34
C ILE A 308 -13.90 18.88 -39.90
N SER A 309 -13.09 19.34 -40.86
CA SER A 309 -11.89 18.63 -41.31
C SER A 309 -10.76 18.84 -40.30
N VAL A 310 -10.17 17.77 -39.82
CA VAL A 310 -9.07 17.77 -38.84
C VAL A 310 -7.81 17.26 -39.54
N HIS A 311 -6.76 18.07 -39.50
CA HIS A 311 -5.43 17.69 -39.96
C HIS A 311 -4.63 17.07 -38.82
N VAL A 312 -4.04 15.90 -39.04
CA VAL A 312 -3.19 15.21 -38.07
C VAL A 312 -1.76 15.76 -38.20
N PRO A 313 -1.17 16.36 -37.14
CA PRO A 313 0.18 16.91 -37.23
C PRO A 313 1.21 15.85 -37.65
N ALA A 314 2.14 16.23 -38.52
CA ALA A 314 3.16 15.31 -39.03
C ALA A 314 4.14 14.83 -37.93
N ASP A 315 4.26 15.58 -36.84
CA ASP A 315 5.10 15.33 -35.67
C ASP A 315 4.33 14.76 -34.46
N ALA A 316 3.02 14.53 -34.58
CA ALA A 316 2.19 14.01 -33.48
C ALA A 316 2.75 12.70 -32.91
N SER A 317 2.85 12.51 -31.60
CA SER A 317 3.48 11.33 -30.99
C SER A 317 2.81 10.02 -31.44
N LEU A 318 3.63 9.04 -31.86
CA LEU A 318 3.13 7.72 -32.24
C LEU A 318 2.55 6.97 -31.04
N GLY A 319 1.59 6.10 -31.32
CA GLY A 319 0.92 5.27 -30.33
C GLY A 319 -0.43 5.82 -29.92
N VAL A 320 -0.91 5.40 -28.75
CA VAL A 320 -2.27 5.72 -28.28
C VAL A 320 -2.25 6.99 -27.41
N VAL A 321 -2.97 8.00 -27.87
CA VAL A 321 -3.28 9.26 -27.18
C VAL A 321 -4.80 9.39 -26.96
N ARG A 322 -5.28 10.55 -26.52
CA ARG A 322 -6.68 10.79 -26.16
C ARG A 322 -7.33 11.86 -27.00
N MET A 323 -8.58 11.60 -27.38
CA MET A 323 -9.52 12.62 -27.78
C MET A 323 -10.51 12.86 -26.65
N ARG A 324 -10.83 14.12 -26.37
CA ARG A 324 -11.82 14.55 -25.39
C ARG A 324 -12.91 15.35 -26.09
N ALA A 325 -14.17 14.93 -25.95
CA ALA A 325 -15.34 15.68 -26.42
C ALA A 325 -16.17 16.12 -25.21
N ALA A 326 -16.42 17.42 -25.11
CA ALA A 326 -17.26 18.01 -24.07
C ALA A 326 -18.46 18.70 -24.71
N THR A 327 -19.63 18.54 -24.11
CA THR A 327 -20.83 19.30 -24.45
C THR A 327 -21.41 19.90 -23.17
N VAL A 328 -21.70 21.20 -23.20
CA VAL A 328 -22.10 22.00 -22.02
C VAL A 328 -23.25 22.94 -22.38
N ASP A 329 -23.84 23.55 -21.36
CA ASP A 329 -24.88 24.57 -21.54
C ASP A 329 -24.32 25.83 -22.21
N SER A 330 -24.96 26.27 -23.30
CA SER A 330 -24.47 27.42 -24.06
C SER A 330 -24.78 28.77 -23.40
N TRP A 331 -25.74 28.86 -22.47
CA TRP A 331 -26.01 30.10 -21.71
C TRP A 331 -25.18 30.21 -20.42
N GLY A 332 -24.71 29.07 -19.89
CA GLY A 332 -23.94 29.02 -18.65
C GLY A 332 -22.43 28.89 -18.83
N VAL A 333 -21.96 28.50 -20.02
CA VAL A 333 -20.54 28.24 -20.28
C VAL A 333 -20.07 28.87 -21.59
N ASP A 334 -19.13 29.81 -21.48
CA ASP A 334 -18.41 30.37 -22.63
C ASP A 334 -17.26 29.43 -23.02
N LEU A 335 -17.36 28.84 -24.20
CA LEU A 335 -16.32 27.95 -24.71
C LEU A 335 -15.02 28.67 -25.05
N SER A 336 -14.99 29.99 -25.26
CA SER A 336 -13.75 30.70 -25.56
C SER A 336 -12.68 30.55 -24.48
N VAL A 337 -13.11 30.36 -23.23
CA VAL A 337 -12.27 30.17 -22.02
C VAL A 337 -12.48 28.80 -21.35
N PHE A 338 -13.22 27.90 -21.99
CA PHE A 338 -13.50 26.59 -21.43
C PHE A 338 -12.30 25.68 -21.53
N GLU A 339 -11.79 25.28 -20.37
CA GLU A 339 -10.62 24.44 -20.24
C GLU A 339 -10.98 22.95 -20.39
N PRO A 340 -10.05 22.14 -20.92
CA PRO A 340 -10.25 20.69 -21.09
C PRO A 340 -10.28 19.92 -19.77
N CYS A 341 -10.01 20.58 -18.63
CA CYS A 341 -9.81 20.00 -17.32
C CYS A 341 -10.64 20.71 -16.25
N GLY A 342 -11.02 20.01 -15.18
CA GLY A 342 -11.69 20.61 -14.03
C GLY A 342 -13.20 20.34 -13.97
N SER A 343 -13.96 21.32 -13.47
CA SER A 343 -15.39 21.17 -13.25
C SER A 343 -16.21 21.56 -14.50
N VAL A 344 -16.88 20.57 -15.09
CA VAL A 344 -17.77 20.72 -16.23
C VAL A 344 -19.16 21.07 -15.70
N ARG A 345 -19.61 22.29 -16.01
CA ARG A 345 -20.89 22.81 -15.52
C ARG A 345 -21.99 22.52 -16.53
N PHE A 346 -23.08 21.94 -16.04
CA PHE A 346 -24.28 21.59 -16.79
C PHE A 346 -24.09 20.56 -17.92
N GLY A 347 -22.87 20.05 -18.13
CA GLY A 347 -22.53 19.22 -19.28
C GLY A 347 -21.84 17.93 -18.90
N THR A 348 -21.40 17.21 -19.93
CA THR A 348 -20.69 15.93 -19.79
C THR A 348 -19.49 15.88 -20.72
N VAL A 349 -18.53 15.04 -20.34
CA VAL A 349 -17.30 14.79 -21.10
C VAL A 349 -17.17 13.31 -21.43
N LYS A 350 -16.79 13.04 -22.67
CA LYS A 350 -16.47 11.70 -23.15
C LYS A 350 -15.10 11.68 -23.77
N ASP A 351 -14.34 10.66 -23.39
CA ASP A 351 -12.97 10.46 -23.80
C ASP A 351 -12.84 9.19 -24.65
N PHE A 352 -12.00 9.24 -25.69
CA PHE A 352 -11.80 8.17 -26.67
C PHE A 352 -10.32 7.94 -26.97
N ASP A 353 -9.96 6.72 -27.40
CA ASP A 353 -8.60 6.44 -27.87
C ASP A 353 -8.37 6.96 -29.29
N VAL A 354 -7.22 7.58 -29.50
CA VAL A 354 -6.69 7.92 -30.82
C VAL A 354 -5.35 7.22 -30.97
N GLU A 355 -5.25 6.27 -31.89
CA GLU A 355 -3.99 5.61 -32.24
C GLU A 355 -3.36 6.31 -33.45
N ILE A 356 -2.19 6.90 -33.23
CA ILE A 356 -1.43 7.63 -34.24
C ILE A 356 -0.37 6.70 -34.83
N THR A 357 -0.42 6.56 -36.15
CA THR A 357 0.47 5.71 -36.95
C THR A 357 1.22 6.52 -38.00
N ASP A 358 2.27 5.97 -38.59
CA ASP A 358 3.00 6.57 -39.72
C ASP A 358 2.34 6.29 -41.10
#